data_AF-A0A1G3BTQ9-F1
#
_entry.id   AF-A0A1G3BTQ9-F1
#
_cell.length_a   1.000
_cell.length_b   1.000
_cell.length_c   1.000
_cell.angle_alpha   90.00
_cell.angle_beta   90.00
_cell.angle_gamma   90.00
#
_symmetry.space_group_name_H-M   'P 1'
#
loop_
_entity.id
_entity.type
_entity.pdbx_description
1 polymer ?
#
loop_
_entity_poly.entity_id
_entity_poly.type
_entity_poly.pdbx_seq_one_letter_code
_entity_poly.pdbx_strand_id
1 'polypeptide(L)'
;MRTRSPTHPGGILKRHYLEPLNLTVSEFAKSLGVSRKTLSRIVNEHGSITPDMALRLSKAFSTTPQLWLNLQQNYDLWHVSQKSQEWKMVETIAV
;
A
#
# COMPACT_ATOMS: atom_id res chain seq x y z
N MET A 1 11.26 0.55 17.00
CA MET A 1 10.30 0.85 15.91
C MET A 1 10.53 2.27 15.43
N ARG A 2 10.36 2.55 14.13
CA ARG A 2 10.51 3.91 13.58
C ARG A 2 9.59 4.88 14.35
N THR A 3 10.13 6.02 14.79
CA THR A 3 9.39 7.06 15.52
C THR A 3 8.32 7.75 14.66
N ARG A 4 8.49 7.72 13.33
CA ARG A 4 7.58 8.33 12.37
C ARG A 4 6.65 7.30 11.75
N SER A 5 5.36 7.64 11.68
CA SER A 5 4.35 6.85 10.98
C SER A 5 4.73 6.65 9.50
N PRO A 6 4.77 5.41 9.00
CA PRO A 6 4.94 5.14 7.57
C PRO A 6 3.74 5.70 6.80
N THR A 7 4.01 6.26 5.63
CA THR A 7 2.97 6.78 4.73
C THR A 7 2.17 5.63 4.13
N HIS A 8 0.85 5.80 4.02
CA HIS A 8 -0.01 4.83 3.34
C HIS A 8 0.43 4.65 1.88
N PRO A 9 0.56 3.41 1.36
CA PRO A 9 1.02 3.17 -0.01
C PRO A 9 0.17 3.86 -1.08
N GLY A 10 -1.14 3.97 -0.83
CA GLY A 10 -2.07 4.74 -1.67
C GLY A 10 -1.77 6.23 -1.76
N GLY A 11 -1.32 6.85 -0.66
CA GLY A 11 -0.87 8.24 -0.66
C GLY A 11 0.44 8.43 -1.42
N ILE A 12 1.32 7.40 -1.41
CA ILE A 12 2.53 7.36 -2.24
C ILE A 12 2.15 7.23 -3.71
N LEU A 13 1.25 6.30 -4.05
CA LEU A 13 0.75 6.10 -5.41
C LEU A 13 0.17 7.40 -5.98
N LYS A 14 -0.66 8.09 -5.21
CA LYS A 14 -1.26 9.37 -5.64
C LYS A 14 -0.19 10.43 -5.92
N ARG A 15 0.66 10.73 -4.92
CA ARG A 15 1.59 11.86 -4.97
C ARG A 15 2.82 11.65 -5.85
N HIS A 16 3.32 10.43 -5.94
CA HIS A 16 4.56 10.14 -6.66
C HIS A 16 4.35 9.56 -8.06
N TYR A 17 3.13 9.09 -8.38
CA TYR A 17 2.86 8.49 -9.68
C TYR A 17 1.69 9.16 -10.39
N LEU A 18 0.51 9.31 -9.77
CA LEU A 18 -0.65 9.86 -10.48
C LEU A 18 -0.54 11.36 -10.74
N GLU A 19 -0.22 12.14 -9.70
CA GLU A 19 -0.10 13.60 -9.81
C GLU A 19 1.01 14.02 -10.80
N PRO A 20 2.24 13.47 -10.74
CA PRO A 20 3.29 13.87 -11.70
C PRO A 20 3.01 13.47 -13.15
N LEU A 21 2.20 12.42 -13.35
CA LEU A 21 1.80 11.95 -14.69
C LEU A 21 0.48 12.56 -15.16
N ASN A 22 -0.14 13.44 -14.37
CA ASN A 22 -1.48 13.99 -14.62
C ASN A 22 -2.55 12.92 -14.92
N LEU A 23 -2.42 11.74 -14.30
CA LEU A 23 -3.35 10.63 -14.51
C LEU A 23 -4.55 10.76 -13.57
N THR A 24 -5.76 10.71 -14.14
CA THR A 24 -6.96 10.58 -13.32
C THR A 24 -7.10 9.16 -12.78
N VAL A 25 -7.80 9.03 -11.65
CA VAL A 25 -8.14 7.72 -11.07
C VAL A 25 -8.94 6.86 -12.07
N SER A 26 -9.78 7.47 -12.91
CA SER A 26 -10.57 6.75 -13.89
C SER A 26 -9.70 6.14 -15.00
N GLU A 27 -8.80 6.94 -15.57
CA GLU A 27 -7.89 6.49 -16.64
C GLU A 27 -6.96 5.40 -16.11
N PHE A 28 -6.37 5.62 -14.94
CA PHE A 28 -5.43 4.65 -14.40
C PHE A 28 -6.11 3.34 -13.97
N ALA A 29 -7.32 3.39 -13.40
CA ALA A 29 -8.08 2.18 -13.10
C ALA A 29 -8.35 1.34 -14.35
N LYS A 30 -8.66 1.99 -15.48
CA LYS A 30 -8.84 1.33 -16.77
C LYS A 30 -7.56 0.66 -17.24
N SER A 31 -6.42 1.36 -17.20
CA SER A 31 -5.12 0.81 -17.57
C SER A 31 -4.69 -0.37 -16.70
N LEU A 32 -5.05 -0.36 -15.41
CA LEU A 32 -4.80 -1.47 -14.49
C LEU A 32 -5.81 -2.63 -14.63
N GLY A 33 -6.90 -2.45 -15.38
CA GLY A 33 -7.97 -3.45 -15.50
C GLY A 33 -8.73 -3.69 -14.19
N VAL A 34 -8.95 -2.64 -13.39
CA VAL A 34 -9.68 -2.72 -12.11
C VAL A 34 -10.82 -1.70 -12.08
N SER A 35 -11.76 -1.85 -11.14
CA SER A 35 -12.81 -0.86 -10.97
C SER A 35 -12.24 0.48 -10.48
N ARG A 36 -12.80 1.60 -10.96
CA ARG A 36 -12.49 2.94 -10.44
C ARG A 36 -12.68 3.02 -8.92
N LYS A 37 -13.70 2.34 -8.38
CA LYS A 37 -13.99 2.29 -6.94
C LYS A 37 -12.83 1.66 -6.15
N THR A 38 -12.28 0.56 -6.65
CA THR A 38 -11.13 -0.13 -6.04
C THR A 38 -9.92 0.80 -5.97
N LEU A 39 -9.53 1.38 -7.11
CA LEU A 39 -8.38 2.29 -7.14
C LEU A 39 -8.63 3.54 -6.29
N SER A 40 -9.84 4.11 -6.34
CA SER A 40 -10.24 5.28 -5.54
C SER A 40 -10.06 5.04 -4.04
N ARG A 41 -10.47 3.87 -3.54
CA ARG A 41 -10.25 3.53 -2.12
C ARG A 41 -8.77 3.51 -1.76
N ILE A 42 -7.94 2.93 -2.62
CA ILE A 42 -6.48 2.85 -2.41
C ILE A 42 -5.88 4.26 -2.38
N VAL A 43 -6.09 5.07 -3.42
CA VAL A 43 -5.46 6.41 -3.53
C VAL A 43 -5.93 7.40 -2.45
N ASN A 44 -7.12 7.15 -1.88
CA ASN A 44 -7.65 7.92 -0.76
C ASN A 44 -7.34 7.26 0.60
N GLU A 45 -6.42 6.31 0.66
CA GLU A 45 -5.92 5.70 1.91
C GLU A 45 -6.97 4.90 2.71
N HIS A 46 -8.05 4.48 2.05
CA HIS A 46 -9.13 3.65 2.62
C HIS A 46 -9.07 2.18 2.17
N GLY A 47 -8.06 1.80 1.38
CA GLY A 47 -7.91 0.47 0.83
C GLY A 47 -6.43 0.07 0.73
N SER A 48 -6.15 -1.19 1.00
CA SER A 48 -4.79 -1.73 0.99
C SER A 48 -4.35 -2.13 -0.42
N ILE A 49 -3.04 -2.14 -0.63
CA ILE A 49 -2.41 -2.78 -1.79
C ILE A 49 -2.39 -4.29 -1.56
N THR A 50 -3.19 -5.02 -2.30
CA THR A 50 -3.18 -6.49 -2.32
C THR A 50 -2.05 -7.03 -3.22
N PRO A 51 -1.69 -8.33 -3.14
CA PRO A 51 -0.72 -8.93 -4.07
C PRO A 51 -1.10 -8.79 -5.55
N ASP A 52 -2.37 -8.96 -5.92
CA ASP A 52 -2.85 -8.73 -7.29
C ASP A 52 -2.64 -7.26 -7.71
N MET A 53 -2.97 -6.30 -6.84
CA MET A 53 -2.72 -4.89 -7.12
C MET A 53 -1.22 -4.58 -7.24
N ALA A 54 -0.38 -5.18 -6.40
CA ALA A 54 1.07 -5.02 -6.47
C ALA A 54 1.64 -5.50 -7.82
N LEU A 55 1.17 -6.63 -8.35
CA LEU A 55 1.53 -7.12 -9.68
C LEU A 55 1.09 -6.16 -10.80
N ARG A 56 -0.11 -5.60 -10.70
CA ARG A 56 -0.62 -4.62 -11.68
C ARG A 56 0.20 -3.34 -11.67
N LEU A 57 0.48 -2.79 -10.47
CA LEU A 57 1.28 -1.58 -10.31
C LEU A 57 2.74 -1.79 -10.73
N SER A 58 3.32 -2.96 -10.43
CA SER A 58 4.68 -3.29 -10.84
C SER A 58 4.80 -3.31 -12.37
N LYS A 59 3.82 -3.90 -13.04
CA LYS A 59 3.76 -3.91 -14.51
C LYS A 59 3.54 -2.51 -15.09
N ALA A 60 2.64 -1.72 -14.50
CA ALA A 60 2.30 -0.38 -15.00
C ALA A 60 3.45 0.63 -14.87
N PHE A 61 4.24 0.55 -13.80
CA PHE A 61 5.30 1.52 -13.51
C PHE A 61 6.72 0.97 -13.67
N SER A 62 6.88 -0.23 -14.23
CA SER A 62 8.18 -0.92 -14.33
C SER A 62 8.93 -0.99 -12.99
N THR A 63 8.19 -1.35 -11.94
CA THR A 63 8.72 -1.55 -10.57
C THR A 63 8.61 -3.03 -10.18
N THR A 64 8.82 -3.38 -8.92
CA THR A 64 8.65 -4.75 -8.40
C THR A 64 7.38 -4.89 -7.55
N PRO A 65 6.70 -6.04 -7.54
CA PRO A 65 5.58 -6.27 -6.62
C PRO A 65 5.97 -6.10 -5.15
N GLN A 66 7.20 -6.51 -4.81
CA GLN A 66 7.76 -6.41 -3.46
C GLN A 66 7.87 -4.96 -3.00
N LEU A 67 8.17 -4.00 -3.89
CA LEU A 67 8.16 -2.58 -3.53
C LEU A 67 6.83 -2.19 -2.89
N TRP A 68 5.73 -2.53 -3.56
CA TRP A 68 4.38 -2.16 -3.12
C TRP A 68 3.93 -2.92 -1.88
N LEU A 69 4.22 -4.22 -1.82
CA LEU A 69 3.90 -5.06 -0.66
C LEU A 69 4.68 -4.64 0.58
N ASN A 70 5.96 -4.28 0.44
CA ASN A 70 6.77 -3.80 1.56
C ASN A 70 6.24 -2.47 2.11
N LEU A 71 5.75 -1.56 1.25
CA LEU A 71 5.10 -0.33 1.70
C LEU A 71 3.84 -0.65 2.52
N GLN A 72 3.00 -1.58 2.04
CA GLN A 72 1.78 -2.00 2.73
C GLN A 72 2.08 -2.67 4.06
N GLN A 73 3.01 -3.64 4.07
CA GLN A 73 3.41 -4.36 5.27
C GLN A 73 3.97 -3.41 6.34
N ASN A 74 4.83 -2.47 5.94
CA ASN A 74 5.37 -1.46 6.86
C ASN A 74 4.24 -0.60 7.45
N TYR A 75 3.28 -0.18 6.62
CA TYR A 75 2.12 0.59 7.07
C TYR A 75 1.26 -0.19 8.07
N ASP A 76 0.91 -1.43 7.74
CA ASP A 76 0.03 -2.28 8.54
C ASP A 76 0.67 -2.65 9.87
N LEU A 77 1.93 -3.12 9.86
CA LEU A 77 2.65 -3.49 11.08
C LEU A 77 2.76 -2.30 12.04
N TRP A 78 3.06 -1.10 11.52
CA TRP A 78 3.11 0.09 12.36
C TRP A 78 1.74 0.38 12.97
N HIS A 79 0.66 0.46 12.18
CA HIS A 79 -0.66 0.79 12.70
C HIS A 79 -1.20 -0.26 13.67
N VAL A 80 -1.02 -1.55 13.38
CA VAL A 80 -1.40 -2.63 14.29
C VAL A 80 -0.61 -2.55 15.60
N SER A 81 0.70 -2.28 15.54
CA SER A 81 1.53 -2.13 16.75
C SER A 81 1.13 -0.96 17.65
N GLN A 82 0.52 0.08 17.08
CA GLN A 82 -0.01 1.21 17.84
C GLN A 82 -1.40 0.92 18.44
N LYS A 83 -2.21 0.09 17.76
CA LYS A 83 -3.58 -0.25 18.20
C LYS A 83 -3.62 -1.33 19.28
N SER A 84 -2.75 -2.34 19.20
CA SER A 84 -2.65 -3.41 20.19
C SER A 84 -1.20 -3.63 20.62
N GLN A 85 -1.03 -3.89 21.91
CA GLN A 85 0.26 -4.29 22.49
C GLN A 85 0.27 -5.75 22.94
N GLU A 86 -0.82 -6.51 22.71
CA GLU A 86 -0.95 -7.90 23.15
C GLU A 86 0.13 -8.80 22.56
N TRP A 87 0.57 -8.51 21.34
CA TRP A 87 1.67 -9.20 20.66
C TRP A 87 2.99 -9.15 21.44
N LYS A 88 3.17 -8.19 22.36
CA LYS A 88 4.37 -8.10 23.22
C LYS A 88 4.36 -9.13 24.35
N MET A 89 3.21 -9.71 24.68
CA MET A 89 3.07 -10.73 25.72
C MET A 89 3.36 -12.14 25.19
N VAL A 90 3.56 -12.30 23.88
CA VAL A 90 3.88 -13.58 23.27
C VAL A 90 5.30 -13.98 23.64
N GLU A 91 5.46 -15.13 24.29
CA GLU A 91 6.75 -15.69 24.65
C GLU A 91 7.49 -16.20 23.41
N THR A 92 8.82 -16.04 23.40
CA THR A 92 9.65 -16.52 22.29
C THR A 92 9.80 -18.04 22.37
N ILE A 93 9.43 -18.74 21.30
CA ILE A 93 9.70 -20.17 21.17
C ILE A 93 11.10 -20.32 20.60
N ALA A 94 12.02 -20.89 21.39
CA ALA A 94 13.32 -21.32 20.89
C ALA A 94 13.12 -22.59 20.04
N VAL A 95 13.55 -22.55 18.79
CA VAL A 95 13.46 -23.66 17.81
C VAL A 95 14.86 -24.02 17.35
#